data_AF-A0A968XVI0-F1
#
_entry.id   AF-A0A968XVI0-F1
#
_cell.length_a   1.000
_cell.length_b   1.000
_cell.length_c   1.000
_cell.angle_alpha   90.00
_cell.angle_beta   90.00
_cell.angle_gamma   90.00
#
_symmetry.space_group_name_H-M   'P 1'
#
loop_
_entity.id
_entity.type
_entity.pdbx_description
1 polymer ?
#
loop_
_entity_poly.entity_id
_entity_poly.type
_entity_poly.pdbx_seq_one_letter_code
_entity_poly.pdbx_strand_id
1 'polypeptide(L)'
;MISEEIAPDAEETPMSLFDNEALSQFQRQQDWEQTQVQRKAVQDEFEAYLAERVEPLAVDWLRLYLQGYNQDAIAEEMRIPIKKVYRLREKVSYHAV
;
A
#
# COMPACT_ATOMS: atom_id res chain seq x y z
N MET A 1 22.58 -19.42 48.78
CA MET A 1 23.76 -19.72 47.93
C MET A 1 23.46 -19.04 46.61
N ILE A 2 23.81 -17.77 46.42
CA ILE A 2 25.12 -17.24 46.00
C ILE A 2 25.74 -18.08 44.86
N SER A 3 25.54 -17.60 43.63
CA SER A 3 26.49 -17.72 42.52
C SER A 3 26.53 -16.31 41.96
N GLU A 4 27.38 -15.45 42.54
CA GLU A 4 28.77 -15.22 42.13
C GLU A 4 28.85 -14.71 40.69
N GLU A 5 29.22 -13.44 40.61
CA GLU A 5 29.56 -12.67 39.41
C GLU A 5 30.42 -13.46 38.42
N ILE A 6 30.06 -13.38 37.14
CA ILE A 6 31.06 -13.30 36.07
C ILE A 6 30.55 -12.24 35.07
N ALA A 7 30.98 -11.00 35.24
CA ALA A 7 31.32 -10.15 34.10
C ALA A 7 32.84 -9.98 34.17
N PRO A 8 33.56 -10.46 33.16
CA PRO A 8 34.07 -9.49 32.19
C PRO A 8 34.17 -10.09 30.78
N ASP A 9 33.55 -9.43 29.79
CA ASP A 9 34.21 -9.10 28.52
C ASP A 9 33.20 -8.34 27.66
N ALA A 10 33.33 -7.01 27.68
CA ALA A 10 32.67 -6.11 26.75
C ALA A 10 33.33 -6.16 25.35
N GLU A 11 33.52 -7.38 24.83
CA GLU A 11 33.99 -7.64 23.45
C GLU A 11 33.03 -8.57 22.68
N GLU A 12 31.83 -8.82 23.21
CA GLU A 12 30.76 -9.48 22.45
C GLU A 12 30.15 -8.53 21.39
N THR A 13 30.84 -8.55 20.26
CA THR A 13 30.26 -8.71 18.92
C THR A 13 29.56 -7.50 18.29
N PRO A 14 30.32 -6.45 17.88
CA PRO A 14 29.83 -5.50 16.88
C PRO A 14 29.32 -6.21 15.60
N MET A 15 29.90 -7.36 15.21
CA MET A 15 29.43 -8.19 14.09
C MET A 15 28.00 -8.74 14.25
N SER A 16 27.58 -9.15 15.45
CA SER A 16 26.24 -9.72 15.71
C SER A 16 25.13 -8.68 15.60
N LEU A 17 25.44 -7.43 15.92
CA LEU A 17 24.54 -6.30 15.70
C LEU A 17 24.37 -6.00 14.20
N PHE A 18 25.46 -6.01 13.42
CA PHE A 18 25.39 -5.87 11.97
C PHE A 18 24.61 -7.01 11.29
N ASP A 19 24.74 -8.25 11.77
CA ASP A 19 23.99 -9.40 11.26
C ASP A 19 22.48 -9.29 11.58
N ASN A 20 22.13 -8.82 12.79
CA ASN A 20 20.75 -8.52 13.16
C ASN A 20 20.15 -7.37 12.35
N GLU A 21 20.92 -6.30 12.13
CA GLU A 21 20.50 -5.17 11.32
C GLU A 21 20.28 -5.58 9.85
N ALA A 22 21.19 -6.35 9.27
CA ALA A 22 21.08 -6.88 7.91
C ALA A 22 19.85 -7.78 7.75
N LEU A 23 19.61 -8.69 8.71
CA LEU A 23 18.43 -9.54 8.72
C LEU A 23 17.14 -8.72 8.85
N SER A 24 17.13 -7.69 9.71
CA SER A 24 15.98 -6.79 9.88
C SER A 24 15.67 -5.97 8.62
N GLN A 25 16.70 -5.56 7.88
CA GLN A 25 16.54 -4.82 6.62
C GLN A 25 15.97 -5.72 5.54
N PHE A 26 16.49 -6.95 5.44
CA PHE A 26 15.98 -7.95 4.50
C PHE A 26 14.52 -8.30 4.76
N GLN A 27 14.14 -8.55 6.02
CA GLN A 27 12.75 -8.81 6.40
C GLN A 27 11.83 -7.63 6.06
N ARG A 28 12.23 -6.41 6.39
CA ARG A 28 11.47 -5.19 6.03
C ARG A 28 11.29 -5.05 4.52
N GLN A 29 12.32 -5.35 3.74
CA GLN A 29 12.25 -5.31 2.29
C GLN A 29 11.26 -6.35 1.77
N GLN A 30 11.31 -7.58 2.29
CA GLN A 30 10.38 -8.66 1.94
C GLN A 30 8.93 -8.31 2.28
N ASP A 31 8.68 -7.77 3.49
CA ASP A 31 7.35 -7.35 3.92
C ASP A 31 6.80 -6.22 3.06
N TRP A 32 7.66 -5.27 2.67
CA TRP A 32 7.29 -4.18 1.78
C TRP A 32 6.90 -4.70 0.40
N GLU A 33 7.69 -5.60 -0.19
CA GLU A 33 7.40 -6.23 -1.47
C GLU A 33 6.07 -6.99 -1.43
N GLN A 34 5.86 -7.80 -0.39
CA GLN A 34 4.64 -8.57 -0.24
C GLN A 34 3.42 -7.66 -0.08
N THR A 35 3.56 -6.55 0.64
CA THR A 35 2.51 -5.52 0.75
C THR A 35 2.21 -4.89 -0.60
N GLN A 36 3.22 -4.57 -1.42
CA GLN A 36 2.99 -4.01 -2.75
C GLN A 36 2.26 -5.00 -3.67
N VAL A 37 2.64 -6.28 -3.63
CA VAL A 37 1.97 -7.34 -4.40
C VAL A 37 0.50 -7.47 -3.99
N GLN A 38 0.21 -7.50 -2.68
CA GLN A 38 -1.16 -7.57 -2.18
C GLN A 38 -1.99 -6.35 -2.58
N ARG A 39 -1.44 -5.14 -2.44
CA ARG A 39 -2.11 -3.90 -2.84
C ARG A 39 -2.48 -3.91 -4.32
N LYS A 40 -1.54 -4.34 -5.17
CA LYS A 40 -1.79 -4.46 -6.61
C LYS A 40 -2.87 -5.50 -6.92
N ALA A 41 -2.81 -6.67 -6.29
CA ALA A 41 -3.82 -7.71 -6.49
C ALA A 41 -5.23 -7.22 -6.13
N VAL A 42 -5.39 -6.55 -4.99
CA VAL A 42 -6.67 -5.96 -4.57
C VAL A 42 -7.14 -4.88 -5.55
N GLN A 43 -6.23 -4.01 -6.00
CA GLN A 43 -6.55 -3.01 -7.02
C GLN A 43 -7.04 -3.67 -8.31
N ASP A 44 -6.31 -4.65 -8.85
CA ASP A 44 -6.63 -5.31 -10.12
C ASP A 44 -7.99 -6.03 -10.05
N GLU A 45 -8.28 -6.72 -8.93
CA GLU A 45 -9.57 -7.38 -8.70
C GLU A 45 -10.72 -6.36 -8.62
N PHE A 46 -10.50 -5.24 -7.92
CA PHE A 46 -11.51 -4.21 -7.81
C PHE A 46 -11.75 -3.46 -9.12
N GLU A 47 -10.70 -3.20 -9.90
CA GLU A 47 -10.83 -2.64 -11.25
C GLU A 47 -11.65 -3.55 -12.17
N ALA A 48 -11.41 -4.87 -12.14
CA ALA A 48 -12.18 -5.84 -12.89
C ALA A 48 -13.66 -5.82 -12.47
N TYR A 49 -13.92 -5.81 -11.16
CA TYR A 49 -15.28 -5.68 -10.62
C TYR A 49 -15.97 -4.39 -11.09
N LEU A 50 -15.31 -3.24 -11.01
CA LEU A 50 -15.87 -1.95 -11.42
C LEU A 50 -16.19 -1.92 -12.93
N ALA A 51 -15.32 -2.49 -13.75
CA ALA A 51 -15.53 -2.59 -15.19
C ALA A 51 -16.77 -3.44 -15.53
N GLU A 52 -16.94 -4.58 -14.85
CA GLU A 52 -18.03 -5.53 -15.11
C GLU A 52 -19.37 -5.07 -14.50
N ARG A 53 -19.33 -4.53 -13.28
CA ARG A 53 -20.53 -4.34 -12.44
C ARG A 53 -20.99 -2.90 -12.30
N VAL A 54 -20.12 -1.92 -12.55
CA VAL A 54 -20.43 -0.50 -12.34
C VAL A 54 -20.46 0.25 -13.67
N GLU A 55 -19.28 0.54 -14.23
CA GLU A 55 -19.07 1.09 -15.57
C GLU A 55 -17.57 1.22 -15.84
N PRO A 56 -17.09 1.10 -17.09
CA PRO A 56 -15.66 1.25 -17.41
C PRO A 56 -15.04 2.55 -16.89
N LEU A 57 -15.81 3.64 -16.91
CA LEU A 57 -15.36 4.95 -16.47
C LEU A 57 -15.04 5.02 -14.96
N ALA A 58 -15.59 4.10 -14.16
CA ALA A 58 -15.27 3.98 -12.73
C ALA A 58 -13.83 3.48 -12.50
N VAL A 59 -13.30 2.67 -13.41
CA VAL A 59 -11.90 2.20 -13.37
C VAL A 59 -10.94 3.36 -13.59
N ASP A 60 -11.20 4.18 -14.61
CA ASP A 60 -10.37 5.36 -14.90
C ASP A 60 -10.37 6.34 -13.74
N TRP A 61 -11.54 6.57 -13.13
CA TRP A 61 -11.66 7.38 -11.93
C TRP A 61 -10.85 6.80 -10.75
N LEU A 62 -10.94 5.50 -10.50
CA LEU A 62 -10.22 4.83 -9.41
C LEU A 62 -8.69 4.96 -9.58
N ARG A 63 -8.20 4.73 -10.80
CA ARG A 63 -6.76 4.82 -11.12
C ARG A 63 -6.20 6.21 -10.85
N LEU A 64 -6.92 7.26 -11.25
CA LEU A 64 -6.50 8.64 -11.01
C LEU A 64 -6.60 8.99 -9.51
N TYR A 65 -7.65 8.53 -8.83
CA TYR A 65 -7.80 8.72 -7.38
C TYR A 65 -6.65 8.09 -6.59
N LEU A 66 -6.24 6.86 -6.93
CA LEU A 66 -5.11 6.18 -6.28
C LEU A 66 -3.75 6.85 -6.55
N GLN A 67 -3.63 7.59 -7.65
CA GLN A 67 -2.47 8.45 -7.93
C GLN A 67 -2.48 9.77 -7.15
N GLY A 68 -3.54 10.05 -6.38
CA GLY A 68 -3.65 11.25 -5.54
C GLY A 68 -4.34 12.44 -6.22
N TYR A 69 -4.98 12.25 -7.38
CA TYR A 69 -5.70 13.34 -8.04
C TYR A 69 -6.96 13.71 -7.25
N ASN A 70 -7.22 15.02 -7.12
CA ASN A 70 -8.48 15.52 -6.57
C ASN A 70 -9.61 15.47 -7.63
N GLN A 71 -10.86 15.70 -7.21
CA GLN A 71 -12.01 15.54 -8.11
C GLN A 71 -11.99 16.51 -9.31
N ASP A 72 -11.49 17.73 -9.13
CA ASP A 72 -11.37 18.71 -10.21
C ASP A 72 -10.32 18.27 -11.24
N ALA A 73 -9.15 17.84 -10.78
CA ALA A 73 -8.09 17.33 -11.64
C ALA A 73 -8.52 16.05 -12.38
N ILE A 74 -9.29 15.17 -11.73
CA ILE A 74 -9.89 13.99 -12.38
C ILE A 74 -10.89 14.41 -13.46
N ALA A 75 -11.72 15.44 -13.20
CA ALA A 75 -12.69 15.93 -14.17
C ALA A 75 -12.01 16.49 -15.43
N GLU A 76 -10.91 17.22 -15.24
CA GLU A 76 -10.06 17.76 -16.31
C GLU A 76 -9.40 16.64 -17.11
N GLU A 77 -8.74 15.69 -16.43
CA GLU A 77 -8.02 14.58 -17.08
C GLU A 77 -8.97 13.68 -17.89
N MET A 78 -10.12 13.34 -17.31
CA MET A 78 -11.13 12.50 -17.97
C MET A 78 -12.01 13.29 -18.95
N ARG A 79 -11.91 14.62 -18.99
CA ARG A 79 -12.73 15.54 -19.80
C ARG A 79 -14.23 15.32 -19.61
N ILE A 80 -14.67 15.15 -18.37
CA ILE A 80 -16.08 14.98 -18.00
C ILE A 80 -16.54 16.04 -17.01
N PRO A 81 -17.84 16.35 -16.94
CA PRO A 81 -18.35 17.32 -15.96
C PRO A 81 -18.05 16.90 -14.53
N ILE A 82 -17.66 17.86 -13.67
CA ILE A 82 -17.34 17.62 -12.25
C ILE A 82 -18.46 16.88 -11.50
N LYS A 83 -19.74 17.15 -11.82
CA LYS A 83 -20.89 16.42 -11.25
C LYS A 83 -20.86 14.93 -11.55
N LYS A 84 -20.33 14.52 -12.71
CA LYS A 84 -20.17 13.11 -13.10
C LYS A 84 -19.06 12.45 -12.29
N VAL A 85 -17.96 13.16 -12.05
CA VAL A 85 -16.87 12.70 -11.18
C VAL A 85 -17.34 12.41 -9.76
N TYR A 86 -18.13 13.32 -9.16
CA TYR A 86 -18.71 13.07 -7.82
C TYR A 86 -19.66 11.86 -7.80
N ARG A 87 -20.44 11.62 -8.85
CA ARG A 87 -21.28 10.42 -8.97
C ARG A 87 -20.44 9.14 -9.09
N LEU A 88 -19.33 9.18 -9.84
CA LEU A 88 -18.39 8.06 -9.93
C LEU A 88 -17.79 7.77 -8.55
N ARG A 89 -17.34 8.80 -7.83
CA ARG A 89 -16.84 8.68 -6.46
C ARG A 89 -17.83 7.97 -5.54
N GLU A 90 -19.09 8.40 -5.53
CA GLU A 90 -20.13 7.80 -4.70
C GLU A 90 -20.37 6.33 -5.06
N LYS A 91 -20.50 6.01 -6.35
CA LYS A 91 -20.67 4.63 -6.82
C LYS A 91 -19.49 3.75 -6.42
N VAL A 92 -18.26 4.18 -6.70
CA VAL A 92 -17.05 3.40 -6.36
C VAL A 92 -16.94 3.22 -4.85
N SER A 93 -17.21 4.26 -4.06
CA SER A 93 -17.15 4.20 -2.59
C SER A 93 -18.19 3.24 -2.01
N TYR A 94 -19.36 3.12 -2.63
CA TYR A 94 -20.39 2.16 -2.21
C TYR A 94 -19.93 0.70 -2.39
N HIS A 95 -19.10 0.43 -3.40
CA HIS A 95 -18.62 -0.92 -3.72
C HIS A 95 -17.28 -1.28 -3.05
N ALA A 96 -16.66 -0.35 -2.33
CA ALA A 96 -15.36 -0.54 -1.69
C ALA A 96 -15.46 -1.03 -0.23
N VAL A 97 -16.63 -1.50 0.21
CA VAL A 97 -16.93 -1.96 1.58
C VAL A 97 -16.65 -3.43 1.76
#